data_AF-A0A1H9GNT5-F1
#
_entry.id   AF-A0A1H9GNT5-F1
#
_cell.length_a   1.000
_cell.length_b   1.000
_cell.length_c   1.000
_cell.angle_alpha   90.00
_cell.angle_beta   90.00
_cell.angle_gamma   90.00
#
_symmetry.space_group_name_H-M   'P 1'
#
loop_
_entity.id
_entity.type
_entity.pdbx_description
1 polymer ?
#
loop_
_entity_poly.entity_id
_entity_poly.type
_entity_poly.pdbx_seq_one_letter_code
_entity_poly.pdbx_strand_id
1 'polypeptide(L)'
;MQPYSVPQRGFTLLEMLVVMAIAGMLLALIVPRFGSAFAGAQFQQQVHALNTSLNQARNRASATGKIVRLQLSDSDRSLIDNTGVPVFSWPEDCELVFADAEHQPLDDGFILFIPGAGSNGAALQLIQQRDSQPRRTEFRINWLTGGVSYAAL
;
A
#
# COMPACT_ATOMS: atom_id res chain seq x y z
N MET A 1 18.08 72.89 0.46
CA MET A 1 18.48 71.49 0.14
C MET A 1 17.20 70.69 0.00
N GLN A 2 16.76 70.38 -1.23
CA GLN A 2 15.54 69.60 -1.46
C GLN A 2 15.89 68.10 -1.51
N PRO A 3 15.19 67.24 -0.75
CA PRO A 3 15.47 65.81 -0.74
C PRO A 3 15.01 65.17 -2.06
N TYR A 4 15.90 64.40 -2.68
CA TYR A 4 15.60 63.68 -3.91
C TYR A 4 14.75 62.45 -3.55
N SER A 5 13.47 62.49 -3.91
CA SER A 5 12.55 61.37 -3.73
C SER A 5 12.90 60.29 -4.76
N VAL A 6 13.41 59.15 -4.32
CA VAL A 6 13.70 58.02 -5.23
C VAL A 6 12.35 57.48 -5.71
N PRO A 7 12.07 57.48 -7.03
CA PRO A 7 10.79 56.99 -7.53
C PRO A 7 10.68 55.49 -7.27
N GLN A 8 9.68 55.11 -6.50
CA GLN A 8 9.29 53.71 -6.28
C GLN A 8 8.75 53.17 -7.62
N ARG A 9 9.54 52.33 -8.30
CA ARG A 9 9.08 51.62 -9.49
C ARG A 9 8.05 50.57 -9.07
N GLY A 10 6.80 50.79 -9.42
CA GLY A 10 5.73 49.80 -9.27
C GLY A 10 5.80 48.74 -10.37
N PHE A 11 5.20 47.58 -10.09
CA PHE A 11 5.08 46.48 -11.04
C PHE A 11 4.19 46.88 -12.22
N THR A 12 4.56 46.47 -13.43
CA THR A 12 3.73 46.74 -14.63
C THR A 12 2.60 45.70 -14.77
N LEU A 13 1.53 46.03 -15.49
CA LEU A 13 0.47 45.06 -15.83
C LEU A 13 1.03 43.85 -16.57
N LEU A 14 2.01 44.07 -17.46
CA LEU A 14 2.68 43.01 -18.21
C LEU A 14 3.41 42.05 -17.26
N GLU A 15 4.07 42.59 -16.24
CA GLU A 15 4.81 41.79 -15.26
C GLU A 15 3.89 40.90 -14.44
N MET A 16 2.74 41.41 -14.00
CA MET A 16 1.74 40.58 -13.32
C MET A 16 1.17 39.49 -14.25
N LEU A 17 0.94 39.79 -15.53
CA LEU A 17 0.49 38.79 -16.51
C LEU A 17 1.53 37.67 -16.69
N VAL A 18 2.80 38.03 -16.83
CA VAL A 18 3.89 37.06 -16.95
C VAL A 18 4.03 36.22 -15.69
N VAL A 19 3.95 36.81 -14.50
CA VAL A 19 3.98 36.09 -13.22
C VAL A 19 2.82 35.09 -13.13
N MET A 20 1.61 35.49 -13.50
CA MET A 20 0.45 34.60 -13.51
C MET A 20 0.60 33.47 -14.54
N ALA A 21 1.16 33.75 -15.72
CA ALA A 21 1.42 32.75 -16.74
C ALA A 21 2.44 31.70 -16.26
N ILE A 22 3.54 32.16 -15.63
CA ILE A 22 4.55 31.28 -15.04
C ILE A 22 3.94 30.48 -13.87
N ALA A 23 3.19 31.11 -12.98
CA ALA A 23 2.53 30.43 -11.86
C ALA A 23 1.54 29.36 -12.35
N GLY A 24 0.73 29.65 -13.37
CA GLY A 24 -0.18 28.70 -13.99
C GLY A 24 0.56 27.51 -14.63
N MET A 25 1.66 27.77 -15.33
CA MET A 25 2.51 26.73 -15.92
C MET A 25 3.14 25.84 -14.84
N LEU A 26 3.63 26.43 -13.74
CA LEU A 26 4.17 25.67 -12.61
C LEU A 26 3.10 24.79 -11.96
N LEU A 27 1.91 25.33 -11.69
CA LEU A 27 0.80 24.56 -11.11
C LEU A 27 0.40 23.38 -12.02
N ALA A 28 0.34 23.57 -13.34
CA ALA A 28 0.02 22.51 -14.29
C ALA A 28 1.02 21.34 -14.25
N LEU A 29 2.28 21.59 -13.92
CA LEU A 29 3.32 20.56 -13.82
C LEU A 29 3.38 19.87 -12.45
N ILE A 30 2.99 20.60 -11.40
CA ILE A 30 3.14 20.16 -10.01
C ILE A 30 1.96 19.30 -9.56
N VAL A 31 0.73 19.72 -9.86
CA VAL A 31 -0.50 19.06 -9.37
C VAL A 31 -0.58 17.56 -9.73
N PRO A 32 -0.29 17.12 -10.96
CA PRO A 32 -0.38 15.70 -11.33
C PRO A 32 0.61 14.81 -10.55
N ARG A 33 1.79 15.34 -10.19
CA ARG A 33 2.85 14.57 -9.50
C ARG A 33 2.55 14.34 -8.02
N PHE A 34 1.82 15.25 -7.37
CA PHE A 34 1.41 15.07 -5.98
C PHE A 34 0.39 13.94 -5.82
N GLY A 35 -0.55 13.78 -6.77
CA GLY A 35 -1.53 12.69 -6.75
C GLY A 35 -0.89 11.31 -6.80
N SER A 36 0.07 11.10 -7.71
CA SER A 36 0.76 9.82 -7.87
C SER A 36 1.65 9.45 -6.68
N ALA A 37 2.33 10.45 -6.08
CA ALA A 37 3.17 10.26 -4.90
C ALA A 37 2.34 9.87 -3.66
N PHE A 38 1.20 10.52 -3.47
CA PHE A 38 0.31 10.24 -2.34
C PHE A 38 -0.35 8.85 -2.47
N ALA A 39 -0.73 8.45 -3.68
CA ALA A 39 -1.20 7.09 -3.96
C ALA A 39 -0.11 6.02 -3.71
N GLY A 40 1.14 6.32 -4.06
CA GLY A 40 2.32 5.48 -3.74
C GLY A 40 2.48 5.24 -2.25
N ALA A 41 2.42 6.31 -1.45
CA ALA A 41 2.54 6.21 -0.01
C ALA A 41 1.42 5.37 0.62
N GLN A 42 0.18 5.51 0.14
CA GLN A 42 -0.95 4.72 0.63
C GLN A 42 -0.78 3.22 0.34
N PHE A 43 -0.33 2.86 -0.87
CA PHE A 43 -0.08 1.46 -1.21
C PHE A 43 1.03 0.84 -0.35
N GLN A 44 2.14 1.55 -0.16
CA GLN A 44 3.22 1.08 0.71
C GLN A 44 2.75 0.91 2.16
N GLN A 45 1.87 1.79 2.64
CA GLN A 45 1.24 1.63 3.96
C GLN A 45 0.40 0.35 4.04
N GLN A 46 -0.36 -0.01 3.00
CA GLN A 46 -1.09 -1.28 2.93
C GLN A 46 -0.15 -2.49 2.94
N VAL A 47 0.95 -2.42 2.19
CA VAL A 47 1.98 -3.46 2.17
C VAL A 47 2.56 -3.69 3.57
N HIS A 48 2.94 -2.62 4.27
CA HIS A 48 3.46 -2.71 5.62
C HIS A 48 2.43 -3.20 6.64
N ALA A 49 1.17 -2.75 6.52
CA ALA A 49 0.08 -3.19 7.37
C ALA A 49 -0.16 -4.70 7.22
N LEU A 50 -0.24 -5.21 5.99
CA LEU A 50 -0.39 -6.64 5.73
C LEU A 50 0.80 -7.45 6.29
N ASN A 51 2.04 -7.01 6.03
CA ASN A 51 3.23 -7.67 6.61
C ASN A 51 3.15 -7.73 8.14
N THR A 52 2.71 -6.65 8.78
CA THR A 52 2.56 -6.57 10.23
C THR A 52 1.48 -7.54 10.73
N SER A 53 0.30 -7.56 10.11
CA SER A 53 -0.79 -8.46 10.46
C SER A 53 -0.41 -9.94 10.31
N LEU A 54 0.30 -10.30 9.24
CA LEU A 54 0.80 -11.67 9.04
C LEU A 54 1.80 -12.08 10.14
N ASN A 55 2.76 -11.20 10.47
CA ASN A 55 3.71 -11.46 11.55
C ASN A 55 3.03 -11.53 12.92
N GLN A 56 2.02 -10.71 13.17
CA GLN A 56 1.22 -10.78 14.40
C GLN A 56 0.47 -12.11 14.52
N ALA A 57 -0.14 -12.60 13.43
CA ALA A 57 -0.81 -13.90 13.41
C ALA A 57 0.17 -15.05 13.69
N ARG A 58 1.35 -15.03 13.08
CA ARG A 58 2.44 -15.98 13.35
C ARG A 58 2.89 -15.96 14.81
N ASN A 59 3.11 -14.76 15.35
CA ASN A 59 3.52 -14.57 16.74
C ASN A 59 2.43 -15.05 17.71
N ARG A 60 1.15 -14.80 17.39
CA ARG A 60 0.01 -15.30 18.15
C ARG A 60 -0.03 -16.82 18.18
N ALA A 61 0.20 -17.49 17.05
CA ALA A 61 0.26 -18.95 17.01
C ALA A 61 1.37 -19.48 17.93
N SER A 62 2.55 -18.87 17.85
CA SER A 62 3.72 -19.25 18.66
C SER A 62 3.50 -18.98 20.17
N ALA A 63 2.93 -17.84 20.53
CA ALA A 63 2.72 -17.44 21.92
C ALA A 63 1.57 -18.19 22.60
N THR A 64 0.50 -18.49 21.86
CA THR A 64 -0.68 -19.18 22.41
C THR A 64 -0.59 -20.70 22.34
N GLY A 65 0.36 -21.25 21.57
CA GLY A 65 0.43 -22.68 21.30
C GLY A 65 -0.76 -23.20 20.49
N LYS A 66 -1.53 -22.31 19.84
CA LYS A 66 -2.72 -22.65 19.04
C LYS A 66 -2.48 -22.37 17.57
N ILE A 67 -3.06 -23.20 16.72
CA ILE A 67 -3.05 -22.98 15.28
C ILE A 67 -3.82 -21.69 14.97
N VAL A 68 -3.25 -20.85 14.11
CA VAL A 68 -3.92 -19.67 13.56
C VAL A 68 -4.07 -19.90 12.06
N ARG A 69 -5.33 -19.95 11.59
CA ARG A 69 -5.67 -20.01 10.18
C ARG A 69 -6.09 -18.62 9.72
N LEU A 70 -5.56 -18.15 8.61
CA LEU A 70 -6.00 -16.93 7.93
C LEU A 70 -6.58 -17.27 6.56
N GLN A 71 -7.69 -16.63 6.21
CA GLN A 71 -8.36 -16.80 4.93
C GLN A 71 -9.04 -15.49 4.51
N LEU A 72 -9.36 -15.37 3.22
CA LEU A 72 -10.15 -14.24 2.73
C LEU A 72 -11.58 -14.34 3.27
N SER A 73 -12.21 -13.20 3.54
CA SER A 73 -13.63 -13.14 3.86
C SER A 73 -14.46 -13.17 2.59
N ASP A 74 -15.58 -13.91 2.63
CA ASP A 74 -16.53 -13.99 1.51
C ASP A 74 -17.43 -12.74 1.42
N SER A 75 -17.57 -11.99 2.51
CA SER A 75 -18.49 -10.85 2.60
C SER A 75 -17.82 -9.51 2.35
N ASP A 76 -16.55 -9.38 2.75
CA ASP A 76 -15.88 -8.08 2.89
C ASP A 76 -14.41 -8.15 2.44
N ARG A 77 -13.84 -6.99 2.12
CA ARG A 77 -12.41 -6.82 1.76
C ARG A 77 -11.50 -6.97 2.99
N SER A 78 -11.44 -8.18 3.53
CA SER A 78 -10.64 -8.49 4.70
C SER A 78 -10.06 -9.89 4.69
N LEU A 79 -8.89 -10.00 5.33
CA LEU A 79 -8.29 -11.25 5.73
C LEU A 79 -8.74 -11.50 7.17
N ILE A 80 -9.35 -12.65 7.42
CA ILE A 80 -9.92 -13.01 8.72
C ILE A 80 -9.16 -14.18 9.33
N ASP A 81 -9.19 -14.29 10.65
CA ASP A 81 -8.70 -15.47 11.34
C ASP A 81 -9.77 -16.57 11.48
N ASN A 82 -9.41 -17.69 12.10
CA ASN A 82 -10.30 -18.82 12.34
C ASN A 82 -11.51 -18.52 13.25
N THR A 83 -11.60 -17.33 13.83
CA THR A 83 -12.75 -16.87 14.60
C THR A 83 -13.66 -15.95 13.79
N GLY A 84 -13.29 -15.65 12.54
CA GLY A 84 -14.00 -14.70 11.67
C GLY A 84 -13.64 -13.25 11.93
N VAL A 85 -12.66 -12.97 12.80
CA VAL A 85 -12.25 -11.60 13.12
C VAL A 85 -11.29 -11.08 12.05
N PRO A 86 -11.53 -9.89 11.48
CA PRO A 86 -10.60 -9.26 10.54
C PRO A 86 -9.23 -9.00 11.19
N VAL A 87 -8.17 -9.50 10.56
CA VAL A 87 -6.78 -9.21 10.92
C VAL A 87 -6.14 -8.18 10.00
N PHE A 88 -6.69 -8.00 8.81
CA PHE A 88 -6.28 -7.01 7.83
C PHE A 88 -7.45 -6.68 6.90
N SER A 89 -7.55 -5.43 6.47
CA SER A 89 -8.54 -4.97 5.50
C SER A 89 -7.86 -4.03 4.50
N TRP A 90 -8.37 -4.01 3.27
CA TRP A 90 -7.81 -3.18 2.20
C TRP A 90 -8.88 -2.29 1.55
N PRO A 91 -8.48 -1.17 0.93
CA PRO A 91 -9.39 -0.24 0.26
C PRO A 91 -9.94 -0.80 -1.07
N GLU A 92 -10.91 -0.09 -1.65
CA GLU A 92 -11.61 -0.50 -2.90
C GLU A 92 -10.74 -0.56 -4.14
N ASP A 93 -9.68 0.26 -4.19
CA ASP A 93 -8.73 0.28 -5.29
C ASP A 93 -7.68 -0.83 -5.17
N CYS A 94 -7.76 -1.65 -4.12
CA CYS A 94 -6.87 -2.77 -3.86
C CYS A 94 -7.61 -4.10 -3.86
N GLU A 95 -6.88 -5.15 -4.15
CA GLU A 95 -7.34 -6.53 -4.13
C GLU A 95 -6.26 -7.40 -3.50
N LEU A 96 -6.67 -8.33 -2.64
CA LEU A 96 -5.78 -9.32 -2.03
C LEU A 96 -6.21 -10.71 -2.49
N VAL A 97 -5.31 -11.41 -3.17
CA VAL A 97 -5.55 -12.77 -3.67
C VAL A 97 -4.49 -13.72 -3.16
N PHE A 98 -4.84 -14.99 -2.98
CA PHE A 98 -3.85 -16.05 -2.88
C PHE A 98 -3.31 -16.38 -4.26
N ALA A 99 -2.04 -16.75 -4.35
CA ALA A 99 -1.40 -17.08 -5.61
C ALA A 99 -0.55 -18.35 -5.54
N ASP A 100 -0.45 -19.06 -6.67
CA ASP A 100 0.46 -20.19 -6.83
C ASP A 100 1.88 -19.73 -7.20
N ALA A 101 2.77 -20.68 -7.53
CA ALA A 101 4.16 -20.37 -7.87
C ALA A 101 4.29 -19.63 -9.22
N GLU A 102 3.28 -19.75 -10.08
CA GLU A 102 3.14 -19.12 -11.38
C GLU A 102 2.36 -17.79 -11.31
N HIS A 103 2.16 -17.26 -10.09
CA HIS A 103 1.45 -16.01 -9.80
C HIS A 103 -0.04 -16.02 -10.20
N GLN A 104 -0.64 -17.19 -10.38
CA GLN A 104 -2.06 -17.32 -10.71
C GLN A 104 -2.93 -17.32 -9.46
N PRO A 105 -4.11 -16.66 -9.49
CA PRO A 105 -5.02 -16.63 -8.35
C PRO A 105 -5.49 -18.02 -7.93
N LEU A 106 -5.60 -18.23 -6.61
CA LEU A 106 -6.17 -19.41 -5.98
C LEU A 106 -7.46 -19.02 -5.25
N ASP A 107 -8.56 -19.67 -5.60
CA ASP A 107 -9.88 -19.39 -5.02
C ASP A 107 -9.98 -19.80 -3.53
N ASP A 108 -9.45 -20.97 -3.17
CA ASP A 108 -9.56 -21.55 -1.81
C ASP A 108 -8.25 -21.45 -1.01
N GLY A 109 -7.49 -20.37 -1.21
CA GLY A 109 -6.22 -20.16 -0.53
C GLY A 109 -6.38 -19.88 0.97
N PHE A 110 -5.44 -20.37 1.78
CA PHE A 110 -5.37 -20.06 3.21
C PHE A 110 -3.94 -20.14 3.74
N ILE A 111 -3.70 -19.45 4.84
CA ILE A 111 -2.44 -19.54 5.60
C ILE A 111 -2.72 -20.31 6.88
N LEU A 112 -1.84 -21.24 7.22
CA LEU A 112 -1.86 -21.96 8.48
C LEU A 112 -0.54 -21.72 9.22
N PHE A 113 -0.57 -21.00 10.34
CA PHE A 113 0.57 -20.92 11.25
C PHE A 113 0.46 -22.01 12.30
N ILE A 114 1.46 -22.89 12.34
CA ILE A 114 1.49 -24.08 13.20
C ILE A 114 2.52 -23.86 14.31
N PRO A 115 2.12 -23.85 15.60
CA PRO A 115 3.03 -23.62 16.72
C PRO A 115 4.19 -24.62 16.71
N GLY A 116 5.42 -24.12 16.68
CA GLY A 116 6.64 -24.95 16.67
C GLY A 116 6.94 -25.70 15.37
N ALA A 117 6.05 -25.67 14.37
CA ALA A 117 6.20 -26.41 13.11
C ALA A 117 6.17 -25.52 11.84
N GLY A 118 6.14 -24.19 11.99
CA GLY A 118 6.23 -23.25 10.87
C GLY A 118 4.86 -22.91 10.29
N SER A 119 4.65 -23.19 9.00
CA SER A 119 3.39 -22.92 8.29
C SER A 119 3.10 -23.93 7.17
N ASN A 120 1.92 -23.83 6.54
CA ASN A 120 1.62 -24.56 5.30
C ASN A 120 2.37 -24.04 4.06
N GLY A 121 3.05 -22.89 4.17
CA GLY A 121 3.52 -22.15 3.00
C GLY A 121 2.36 -21.53 2.23
N ALA A 122 2.52 -20.28 1.80
CA ALA A 122 1.51 -19.58 1.00
C ALA A 122 2.14 -18.39 0.29
N ALA A 123 1.55 -18.01 -0.84
CA ALA A 123 1.81 -16.72 -1.47
C ALA A 123 0.51 -15.91 -1.56
N LEU A 124 0.62 -14.60 -1.31
CA LEU A 124 -0.48 -13.64 -1.48
C LEU A 124 0.00 -12.50 -2.34
N GLN A 125 -0.89 -11.92 -3.14
CA GLN A 125 -0.61 -10.72 -3.90
C GLN A 125 -1.56 -9.61 -3.49
N LEU A 126 -0.98 -8.48 -3.09
CA LEU A 126 -1.71 -7.23 -2.95
C LEU A 126 -1.58 -6.43 -4.25
N ILE A 127 -2.71 -6.17 -4.91
CA ILE A 127 -2.79 -5.58 -6.24
C ILE A 127 -3.55 -4.25 -6.13
N GLN A 128 -2.98 -3.14 -6.58
CA GLN A 128 -3.68 -1.85 -6.67
C GLN A 128 -3.97 -1.51 -8.14
N GLN A 129 -5.25 -1.30 -8.48
CA GLN A 129 -5.73 -1.07 -9.86
C GLN A 129 -6.04 0.41 -10.16
N ARG A 130 -5.33 1.35 -9.53
CA ARG A 130 -5.63 2.79 -9.63
C ARG A 130 -5.00 3.48 -10.85
N ASP A 131 -3.78 3.08 -11.21
CA ASP A 131 -2.98 3.71 -12.27
C ASP A 131 -3.03 2.89 -13.56
N SER A 132 -2.52 3.45 -14.67
CA SER A 132 -2.41 2.76 -15.98
C SER A 132 -1.57 1.47 -15.94
N GLN A 133 -0.79 1.27 -14.87
CA GLN A 133 -0.08 0.03 -14.57
C GLN A 133 -0.45 -0.42 -13.16
N PRO A 134 -0.94 -1.66 -12.96
CA PRO A 134 -1.28 -2.15 -11.64
C PRO A 134 -0.01 -2.33 -10.81
N ARG A 135 -0.02 -1.82 -9.56
CA ARG A 135 1.07 -2.07 -8.61
C ARG A 135 0.81 -3.40 -7.91
N ARG A 136 1.82 -4.25 -7.83
CA ARG A 136 1.70 -5.59 -7.28
C ARG A 136 2.82 -5.83 -6.28
N THR A 137 2.47 -6.40 -5.13
CA THR A 137 3.42 -6.87 -4.14
C THR A 137 3.06 -8.29 -3.77
N GLU A 138 3.99 -9.21 -3.94
CA GLU A 138 3.86 -10.58 -3.49
C GLU A 138 4.38 -10.74 -2.07
N PHE A 139 3.62 -11.43 -1.23
CA PHE A 139 3.98 -11.87 0.11
C PHE A 139 4.18 -13.37 0.08
N ARG A 140 5.34 -13.85 0.54
CA ARG A 140 5.65 -15.27 0.65
C ARG A 140 5.81 -15.66 2.11
N ILE A 141 5.10 -16.72 2.49
CA ILE A 141 5.17 -17.34 3.79
C ILE A 141 6.01 -18.61 3.64
N ASN A 142 7.12 -18.69 4.38
CA ASN A 142 8.00 -19.84 4.37
C ASN A 142 7.36 -21.02 5.12
N TRP A 143 7.28 -22.18 4.48
CA TRP A 143 6.68 -23.39 5.07
C TRP A 143 7.41 -23.86 6.33
N LEU A 144 8.75 -23.82 6.34
CA LEU A 144 9.55 -24.35 7.45
C LEU A 144 9.55 -23.43 8.68
N THR A 145 9.70 -22.12 8.45
CA THR A 145 9.91 -21.15 9.54
C THR A 145 8.66 -20.37 9.89
N GLY A 146 7.65 -20.36 9.02
CA GLY A 146 6.53 -19.42 9.07
C GLY A 146 6.94 -17.96 8.81
N GLY A 147 8.19 -17.71 8.40
CA GLY A 147 8.68 -16.37 8.12
C GLY A 147 7.93 -15.70 6.98
N VAL A 148 7.64 -14.41 7.12
CA VAL A 148 6.93 -13.60 6.13
C VAL A 148 7.94 -12.71 5.42
N SER A 149 7.90 -12.72 4.09
CA SER A 149 8.72 -11.87 3.22
C SER A 149 7.85 -11.28 2.11
N TYR A 150 8.25 -10.15 1.54
CA TYR A 150 7.52 -9.56 0.42
C TYR A 150 8.44 -8.88 -0.60
N ALA A 151 8.00 -8.83 -1.85
CA ALA A 151 8.69 -8.18 -2.96
C ALA A 151 7.69 -7.57 -3.94
N ALA A 152 8.05 -6.45 -4.56
CA ALA A 152 7.28 -5.88 -5.66
C ALA A 152 7.40 -6.78 -6.92
N LEU A 153 6.31 -6.89 -7.69
CA LEU A 153 6.24 -7.60 -8.97
C LEU A 153 6.17 -6.61 -10.15
#